data_AF-A0A7Y6CWK5-F1
#
_entry.id   AF-A0A7Y6CWK5-F1
#
_cell.length_a   1.000
_cell.length_b   1.000
_cell.length_c   1.000
_cell.angle_alpha   90.00
_cell.angle_beta   90.00
_cell.angle_gamma   90.00
#
_symmetry.space_group_name_H-M   'P 1'
#
loop_
_entity.id
_entity.type
_entity.pdbx_description
1 polymer ?
#
loop_
_entity_poly.entity_id
_entity_poly.type
_entity_poly.pdbx_seq_one_letter_code
_entity_poly.pdbx_strand_id
1 'polypeptide(L)'
;MNNKKDLASAMNTIRHRTSLTQLLTHPLQAAMPALMPQAPAAQPRKLPAALVERLLEQEGQRGLRHLDLPCATFNAPQPAAHRAATFSYPLHIDRASIDALPAACGVYILRGVDDEALYVGRSVNLRSRVLAHLHSHEEQYLIGRTRRIECRRTAGELGAALLENCLLHDLRPSHNKKPRTRRGLFTLRLSPAGQPWVAQVDERHFSRAENLFGIYTSERAAREALNKLVERHGLCSIVTGLEQADGIGMACFGRQIRRCRGACTGEQSHEQHQHRLMQALEDLRILPWPYAGPMGLVEQGDGWQQLHVIDHWRYLGSLDRDHRQLIRRPAASLKGFDLESYKLVIQPYLLGQLELRPLPGLPLAQS
;
A
#
# COMPACT_ATOMS: atom_id res chain seq x y z
N MET A 1 39.31 0.83 56.95
CA MET A 1 38.33 0.80 58.07
C MET A 1 38.10 2.23 58.55
N ASN A 2 36.86 2.52 58.96
CA ASN A 2 36.42 3.44 60.04
C ASN A 2 36.90 4.92 60.04
N ASN A 3 36.07 5.93 60.37
CA ASN A 3 34.71 5.88 60.92
C ASN A 3 33.84 7.07 60.48
N LYS A 4 32.51 6.90 60.58
CA LYS A 4 31.52 8.00 60.51
C LYS A 4 31.44 8.77 61.85
N LYS A 5 30.59 9.81 61.85
CA LYS A 5 29.98 10.56 62.98
C LYS A 5 30.65 11.90 63.34
N ASP A 6 29.93 12.94 63.79
CA ASP A 6 28.52 13.36 63.56
C ASP A 6 28.31 14.80 64.09
N LEU A 7 27.21 15.44 63.68
CA LEU A 7 26.47 16.57 64.33
C LEU A 7 27.23 17.74 65.02
N ALA A 8 27.12 18.91 64.38
CA ALA A 8 26.56 20.18 64.90
C ALA A 8 26.63 20.59 66.41
N SER A 9 27.02 21.86 66.68
CA SER A 9 26.13 22.90 67.29
C SER A 9 26.81 24.29 67.40
N ALA A 10 25.99 25.33 67.66
CA ALA A 10 26.25 26.79 67.88
C ALA A 10 25.98 27.68 66.63
N MET A 11 25.08 28.69 66.60
CA MET A 11 24.61 29.73 67.58
C MET A 11 25.75 30.72 67.95
N ASN A 12 25.59 32.05 67.99
CA ASN A 12 24.45 33.00 67.92
C ASN A 12 25.03 34.39 67.43
N THR A 13 24.41 35.57 67.25
CA THR A 13 23.12 36.22 67.63
C THR A 13 22.88 37.49 66.74
N ILE A 14 21.78 38.24 66.98
CA ILE A 14 21.53 39.68 66.62
C ILE A 14 21.14 39.94 65.14
N ARG A 15 19.91 40.30 64.73
CA ARG A 15 18.80 41.19 65.22
C ARG A 15 18.97 42.70 64.96
N HIS A 16 18.15 43.25 64.06
CA HIS A 16 17.28 44.45 64.21
C HIS A 16 16.51 44.57 62.87
N ARG A 17 15.19 44.38 62.72
CA ARG A 17 14.00 44.97 63.37
C ARG A 17 13.89 46.50 63.20
N THR A 18 13.22 46.92 62.13
CA THR A 18 11.94 47.68 62.17
C THR A 18 11.06 47.25 60.98
N SER A 19 9.75 47.47 61.04
CA SER A 19 8.75 47.18 59.98
C SER A 19 7.61 48.19 60.08
N LEU A 20 7.01 48.58 58.94
CA LEU A 20 5.66 49.15 58.73
C LEU A 20 5.53 49.55 57.23
N THR A 21 4.41 49.48 56.52
CA THR A 21 3.35 48.44 56.43
C THR A 21 2.50 48.68 55.17
N GLN A 22 2.39 47.67 54.29
CA GLN A 22 1.34 47.48 53.26
C GLN A 22 1.21 48.59 52.16
N LEU A 23 0.64 48.37 50.98
CA LEU A 23 -0.48 47.51 50.56
C LEU A 23 -0.24 46.73 49.25
N LEU A 24 -0.82 45.52 49.18
CA LEU A 24 -1.45 44.87 48.00
C LEU A 24 -0.68 44.77 46.66
N THR A 25 -0.55 43.65 45.92
CA THR A 25 -0.67 42.18 46.07
C THR A 25 -0.55 41.58 44.65
N HIS A 26 0.02 40.38 44.51
CA HIS A 26 0.15 39.52 43.30
C HIS A 26 1.35 39.70 42.34
N PRO A 27 2.15 38.63 42.22
CA PRO A 27 2.92 38.27 41.02
C PRO A 27 2.40 36.95 40.40
N LEU A 28 2.13 36.94 39.08
CA LEU A 28 1.86 35.69 38.32
C LEU A 28 2.58 35.66 36.96
N GLN A 29 3.84 35.26 37.03
CA GLN A 29 4.41 34.14 36.26
C GLN A 29 3.91 33.89 34.81
N ALA A 30 4.73 34.33 33.85
CA ALA A 30 5.07 33.67 32.58
C ALA A 30 3.95 32.99 31.75
N ALA A 31 3.52 33.66 30.67
CA ALA A 31 2.96 33.00 29.48
C ALA A 31 3.29 33.79 28.20
N MET A 32 3.97 33.16 27.23
CA MET A 32 4.08 33.63 25.84
C MET A 32 3.81 32.46 24.89
N PRO A 33 2.62 32.38 24.27
CA PRO A 33 2.39 31.53 23.11
C PRO A 33 2.82 32.28 21.84
N ALA A 34 3.88 31.83 21.19
CA ALA A 34 4.20 32.31 19.84
C ALA A 34 3.14 31.79 18.86
N LEU A 35 2.42 32.68 18.17
CA LEU A 35 1.51 32.28 17.09
C LEU A 35 2.31 31.79 15.87
N MET A 36 2.56 30.49 15.83
CA MET A 36 2.84 29.79 14.57
C MET A 36 1.57 29.81 13.70
N PRO A 37 1.62 30.27 12.44
CA PRO A 37 0.47 30.17 11.56
C PRO A 37 0.15 28.70 11.30
N GLN A 38 -1.10 28.29 11.52
CA GLN A 38 -1.53 26.93 11.19
C GLN A 38 -1.42 26.73 9.68
N ALA A 39 -0.66 25.73 9.25
CA ALA A 39 -0.58 25.37 7.83
C ALA A 39 -1.99 24.99 7.35
N PRO A 40 -2.50 25.61 6.26
CA PRO A 40 -3.86 25.36 5.80
C PRO A 40 -4.01 23.88 5.42
N ALA A 41 -5.14 23.28 5.81
CA ALA A 41 -5.43 21.89 5.52
C ALA A 41 -5.31 21.63 4.01
N ALA A 42 -4.35 20.80 3.61
CA ALA A 42 -4.02 20.58 2.21
C ALA A 42 -5.21 19.94 1.50
N GLN A 43 -5.92 20.74 0.70
CA GLN A 43 -6.94 20.23 -0.21
C GLN A 43 -6.31 19.18 -1.13
N PRO A 44 -7.01 18.07 -1.45
CA PRO A 44 -6.45 17.02 -2.29
C PRO A 44 -6.04 17.62 -3.63
N ARG A 45 -4.72 17.67 -3.87
CA ARG A 45 -4.12 18.28 -5.06
C ARG A 45 -4.45 17.40 -6.26
N LYS A 46 -5.62 17.64 -6.87
CA LYS A 46 -6.10 16.95 -8.06
C LYS A 46 -4.97 16.92 -9.09
N LEU A 47 -4.56 15.71 -9.45
CA LEU A 47 -3.54 15.52 -10.48
C LEU A 47 -4.12 16.03 -11.81
N PRO A 48 -3.30 16.62 -12.71
CA PRO A 48 -3.79 17.08 -14.01
C PRO A 48 -4.45 15.91 -14.75
N ALA A 49 -5.63 16.13 -15.36
CA ALA A 49 -6.37 15.09 -16.06
C ALA A 49 -5.50 14.36 -17.10
N ALA A 50 -4.72 15.12 -17.89
CA ALA A 50 -3.77 14.57 -18.85
C ALA A 50 -2.63 13.75 -18.23
N LEU A 51 -2.32 13.85 -16.92
CA LEU A 51 -1.41 12.93 -16.25
C LEU A 51 -2.13 11.62 -15.88
N VAL A 52 -3.36 11.75 -15.35
CA VAL A 52 -4.22 10.60 -15.02
C VAL A 52 -4.49 9.73 -16.26
N GLU A 53 -4.89 10.35 -17.37
CA GLU A 53 -5.18 9.67 -18.64
C GLU A 53 -3.96 8.86 -19.14
N ARG A 54 -2.78 9.47 -19.24
CA ARG A 54 -1.54 8.80 -19.67
C ARG A 54 -1.09 7.68 -18.73
N LEU A 55 -1.28 7.84 -17.42
CA LEU A 55 -0.99 6.78 -16.45
C LEU A 55 -1.89 5.56 -16.69
N LEU A 56 -3.18 5.78 -17.00
CA LEU A 56 -4.16 4.72 -17.24
C LEU A 56 -3.98 4.01 -18.58
N GLU A 57 -3.71 4.77 -19.66
CA GLU A 57 -3.37 4.20 -20.97
C GLU A 57 -2.16 3.25 -20.89
N GLN A 58 -1.18 3.58 -20.03
CA GLN A 58 0.01 2.75 -19.85
C GLN A 58 -0.18 1.54 -18.94
N GLU A 59 -1.08 1.55 -17.96
CA GLU A 59 -1.40 0.33 -17.19
C GLU A 59 -1.82 -0.80 -18.13
N GLY A 60 -2.73 -0.53 -19.08
CA GLY A 60 -3.14 -1.49 -20.11
C GLY A 60 -2.01 -1.99 -21.04
N GLN A 61 -0.89 -1.25 -21.13
CA GLN A 61 0.28 -1.61 -21.95
C GLN A 61 1.45 -2.23 -21.16
N ARG A 62 1.43 -2.22 -19.82
CA ARG A 62 2.59 -2.56 -18.98
C ARG A 62 2.92 -4.05 -18.88
N GLY A 63 2.10 -4.91 -19.46
CA GLY A 63 2.09 -6.35 -19.13
C GLY A 63 1.47 -6.63 -17.75
N LEU A 64 1.15 -5.58 -17.00
CA LEU A 64 -0.05 -5.50 -16.18
C LEU A 64 -1.24 -5.65 -17.13
N ARG A 65 -1.58 -6.91 -17.46
CA ARG A 65 -2.89 -7.23 -18.00
C ARG A 65 -3.91 -6.55 -17.09
N HIS A 66 -4.92 -5.94 -17.71
CA HIS A 66 -6.14 -5.41 -17.10
C HIS A 66 -6.34 -6.02 -15.70
N LEU A 67 -6.13 -5.21 -14.64
CA LEU A 67 -6.23 -5.69 -13.27
C LEU A 67 -7.70 -5.82 -12.86
N ASP A 68 -8.42 -6.68 -13.58
CA ASP A 68 -9.00 -7.90 -13.02
C ASP A 68 -8.41 -8.20 -11.62
N LEU A 69 -8.94 -7.54 -10.58
CA LEU A 69 -8.47 -7.71 -9.20
C LEU A 69 -8.48 -9.22 -8.92
N PRO A 70 -7.32 -9.85 -8.69
CA PRO A 70 -6.96 -11.19 -9.15
C PRO A 70 -8.16 -12.10 -9.47
N CYS A 71 -8.56 -12.14 -10.76
CA CYS A 71 -9.87 -12.63 -11.25
C CYS A 71 -10.29 -14.07 -10.86
N ALA A 72 -9.44 -14.84 -10.17
CA ALA A 72 -9.68 -16.22 -9.76
C ALA A 72 -10.93 -16.43 -8.87
N THR A 73 -11.47 -15.36 -8.27
CA THR A 73 -12.68 -15.43 -7.41
C THR A 73 -13.84 -14.53 -7.83
N PHE A 74 -13.63 -13.55 -8.73
CA PHE A 74 -14.64 -12.58 -9.10
C PHE A 74 -15.66 -13.12 -10.10
N ASN A 75 -15.19 -13.48 -11.29
CA ASN A 75 -16.01 -14.14 -12.31
C ASN A 75 -16.06 -15.66 -12.09
N ALA A 76 -16.52 -16.07 -10.90
CA ALA A 76 -17.05 -17.42 -10.74
C ALA A 76 -18.30 -17.52 -11.65
N PRO A 77 -18.40 -18.52 -12.55
CA PRO A 77 -19.68 -18.77 -13.20
C PRO A 77 -20.70 -19.05 -12.10
N GLN A 78 -21.82 -18.30 -12.10
CA GLN A 78 -22.96 -18.69 -11.30
C GLN A 78 -23.32 -20.13 -11.71
N PRO A 79 -23.53 -21.06 -10.76
CA PRO A 79 -23.86 -22.44 -11.12
C PRO A 79 -25.12 -22.41 -11.97
N ALA A 80 -24.98 -22.81 -13.24
CA ALA A 80 -26.09 -22.81 -14.19
C ALA A 80 -27.27 -23.59 -13.58
N ALA A 81 -28.49 -23.08 -13.73
CA ALA A 81 -29.67 -23.54 -13.00
C ALA A 81 -30.17 -24.91 -13.48
N HIS A 82 -29.36 -25.95 -13.28
CA HIS A 82 -29.60 -27.31 -13.71
C HIS A 82 -29.27 -28.32 -12.62
N ARG A 83 -30.24 -29.22 -12.37
CA ARG A 83 -30.14 -30.40 -11.51
C ARG A 83 -29.92 -30.12 -10.02
N ALA A 84 -31.01 -29.73 -9.37
CA ALA A 84 -31.29 -30.15 -8.00
C ALA A 84 -31.46 -31.70 -7.93
N ALA A 85 -30.34 -32.42 -8.09
CA ALA A 85 -30.26 -33.88 -8.06
C ALA A 85 -29.35 -34.30 -6.90
N THR A 86 -29.93 -34.38 -5.70
CA THR A 86 -29.33 -35.00 -4.50
C THR A 86 -27.91 -34.53 -4.15
N PHE A 87 -27.65 -33.21 -4.22
CA PHE A 87 -26.44 -32.64 -3.62
C PHE A 87 -26.53 -32.73 -2.10
N SER A 88 -25.84 -33.73 -1.51
CA SER A 88 -25.67 -33.82 -0.07
C SER A 88 -24.50 -32.94 0.35
N TYR A 89 -24.73 -32.05 1.31
CA TYR A 89 -23.67 -31.22 1.88
C TYR A 89 -22.68 -32.09 2.69
N PRO A 90 -21.37 -31.80 2.68
CA PRO A 90 -20.40 -32.61 3.41
C PRO A 90 -20.66 -32.58 4.93
N LEU A 91 -21.00 -33.74 5.50
CA LEU A 91 -21.38 -33.88 6.92
C LEU A 91 -20.24 -33.50 7.90
N HIS A 92 -19.00 -33.44 7.42
CA HIS A 92 -17.82 -33.08 8.22
C HIS A 92 -17.57 -31.56 8.31
N ILE A 93 -18.37 -30.73 7.63
CA ILE A 93 -18.32 -29.27 7.74
C ILE A 93 -19.46 -28.81 8.63
N ASP A 94 -19.18 -27.91 9.58
CA ASP A 94 -20.19 -27.31 10.45
C ASP A 94 -21.35 -26.72 9.62
N ARG A 95 -22.54 -27.28 9.82
CA ARG A 95 -23.76 -26.88 9.12
C ARG A 95 -24.13 -25.43 9.40
N ALA A 96 -23.92 -24.95 10.63
CA ALA A 96 -24.24 -23.56 10.98
C ALA A 96 -23.41 -22.57 10.15
N SER A 97 -22.12 -22.86 9.93
CA SER A 97 -21.26 -22.06 9.05
C SER A 97 -21.70 -22.02 7.58
N ILE A 98 -22.39 -23.07 7.09
CA ILE A 98 -22.92 -23.13 5.71
C ILE A 98 -24.24 -22.35 5.61
N ASP A 99 -25.15 -22.52 6.59
CA ASP A 99 -26.44 -21.82 6.54
C ASP A 99 -26.28 -20.31 6.74
N ALA A 100 -25.34 -19.90 7.61
CA ALA A 100 -24.99 -18.49 7.87
C ALA A 100 -24.27 -17.76 6.71
N LEU A 101 -23.98 -18.42 5.58
CA LEU A 101 -23.28 -17.80 4.45
C LEU A 101 -24.07 -16.61 3.87
N PRO A 102 -23.53 -15.37 3.91
CA PRO A 102 -24.26 -14.17 3.48
C PRO A 102 -24.20 -14.00 1.96
N ALA A 103 -25.31 -13.58 1.36
CA ALA A 103 -25.38 -13.16 -0.04
C ALA A 103 -24.90 -11.69 -0.19
N ALA A 104 -23.66 -11.41 0.21
CA ALA A 104 -23.06 -10.08 0.24
C ALA A 104 -21.55 -10.13 -0.07
N CYS A 105 -20.95 -8.96 -0.29
CA CYS A 105 -19.51 -8.82 -0.53
C CYS A 105 -18.65 -9.12 0.71
N GLY A 106 -17.43 -9.62 0.52
CA GLY A 106 -16.43 -9.76 1.56
C GLY A 106 -15.39 -10.86 1.30
N VAL A 107 -14.83 -11.41 2.38
CA VAL A 107 -13.81 -12.46 2.38
C VAL A 107 -14.31 -13.70 3.14
N TYR A 108 -14.04 -14.89 2.61
CA TYR A 108 -14.25 -16.18 3.26
C TYR A 108 -12.92 -16.85 3.63
N ILE A 109 -12.95 -17.65 4.69
CA ILE A 109 -11.83 -18.48 5.15
C ILE A 109 -12.34 -19.90 5.32
N LEU A 110 -11.70 -20.85 4.65
CA LEU A 110 -11.92 -22.28 4.89
C LEU A 110 -10.97 -22.71 6.03
N ARG A 111 -11.56 -23.11 7.16
CA ARG A 111 -10.84 -23.58 8.35
C ARG A 111 -10.81 -25.11 8.37
N GLY A 112 -9.65 -25.68 8.69
CA GLY A 112 -9.43 -27.12 8.85
C GLY A 112 -9.68 -27.60 10.28
N VAL A 113 -9.02 -28.69 10.63
CA VAL A 113 -8.87 -29.12 12.03
C VAL A 113 -8.00 -28.09 12.77
N ASP A 114 -8.17 -27.96 14.09
CA ASP A 114 -7.44 -27.02 14.96
C ASP A 114 -7.47 -25.54 14.48
N ASP A 115 -8.56 -25.16 13.78
CA ASP A 115 -8.79 -23.84 13.17
C ASP A 115 -7.71 -23.44 12.12
N GLU A 116 -6.95 -24.39 11.57
CA GLU A 116 -5.96 -24.19 10.50
C GLU A 116 -6.58 -23.39 9.33
N ALA A 117 -5.98 -22.27 8.94
CA ALA A 117 -6.39 -21.57 7.73
C ALA A 117 -5.96 -22.39 6.50
N LEU A 118 -6.90 -23.08 5.85
CA LEU A 118 -6.64 -23.84 4.64
C LEU A 118 -6.61 -22.93 3.41
N TYR A 119 -7.61 -22.07 3.29
CA TYR A 119 -7.78 -21.16 2.15
C TYR A 119 -8.46 -19.86 2.56
N VAL A 120 -8.03 -18.75 1.97
CA VAL A 120 -8.66 -17.42 2.04
C VAL A 120 -8.99 -16.97 0.61
N GLY A 121 -10.19 -16.42 0.40
CA GLY A 121 -10.58 -15.80 -0.86
C GLY A 121 -11.69 -14.77 -0.68
N ARG A 122 -11.85 -13.84 -1.63
CA ARG A 122 -12.92 -12.82 -1.62
C ARG A 122 -13.96 -12.98 -2.71
N SER A 123 -15.16 -12.42 -2.54
CA SER A 123 -16.19 -12.35 -3.58
C SER A 123 -17.20 -11.23 -3.35
N VAL A 124 -17.90 -10.81 -4.41
CA VAL A 124 -19.11 -9.96 -4.34
C VAL A 124 -20.32 -10.69 -3.75
N ASN A 125 -20.34 -12.03 -3.82
CA ASN A 125 -21.39 -12.84 -3.19
C ASN A 125 -20.75 -14.07 -2.52
N LEU A 126 -20.47 -13.93 -1.23
CA LEU A 126 -19.83 -14.97 -0.42
C LEU A 126 -20.59 -16.30 -0.48
N ARG A 127 -21.91 -16.28 -0.35
CA ARG A 127 -22.75 -17.49 -0.44
C ARG A 127 -22.59 -18.20 -1.78
N SER A 128 -22.73 -17.50 -2.91
CA SER A 128 -22.60 -18.11 -4.24
C SER A 128 -21.20 -18.68 -4.48
N ARG A 129 -20.13 -17.96 -4.10
CA ARG A 129 -18.75 -18.44 -4.31
C ARG A 129 -18.41 -19.63 -3.42
N VAL A 130 -18.80 -19.63 -2.15
CA VAL A 130 -18.57 -20.75 -1.23
C VAL A 130 -19.38 -21.98 -1.65
N LEU A 131 -20.63 -21.82 -2.08
CA LEU A 131 -21.41 -22.92 -2.63
C LEU A 131 -20.76 -23.51 -3.89
N ALA A 132 -20.22 -22.68 -4.80
CA ALA A 132 -19.50 -23.18 -5.97
C ALA A 132 -18.30 -24.07 -5.59
N HIS A 133 -17.52 -23.68 -4.58
CA HIS A 133 -16.43 -24.51 -4.04
C HIS A 133 -16.93 -25.86 -3.49
N LEU A 134 -18.08 -25.91 -2.82
CA LEU A 134 -18.66 -27.16 -2.30
C LEU A 134 -19.17 -28.12 -3.40
N HIS A 135 -19.46 -27.60 -4.60
CA HIS A 135 -19.87 -28.42 -5.76
C HIS A 135 -18.69 -28.74 -6.71
N SER A 136 -17.49 -28.22 -6.44
CA SER A 136 -16.33 -28.32 -7.32
C SER A 136 -15.63 -29.67 -7.20
N HIS A 137 -15.54 -30.41 -8.31
CA HIS A 137 -14.79 -31.67 -8.35
C HIS A 137 -13.28 -31.48 -8.23
N GLU A 138 -12.73 -30.37 -8.73
CA GLU A 138 -11.29 -30.07 -8.68
C GLU A 138 -10.81 -29.72 -7.26
N GLU A 139 -11.72 -29.21 -6.42
CA GLU A 139 -11.39 -28.69 -5.08
C GLU A 139 -11.78 -29.67 -3.95
N GLN A 140 -12.21 -30.89 -4.28
CA GLN A 140 -12.61 -31.92 -3.31
C GLN A 140 -11.57 -32.18 -2.21
N TYR A 141 -10.27 -32.09 -2.52
CA TYR A 141 -9.19 -32.25 -1.54
C TYR A 141 -9.20 -31.13 -0.47
N LEU A 142 -9.48 -29.88 -0.87
CA LEU A 142 -9.60 -28.73 0.02
C LEU A 142 -10.91 -28.81 0.85
N ILE A 143 -12.01 -29.20 0.22
CA ILE A 143 -13.31 -29.38 0.88
C ILE A 143 -13.29 -30.55 1.87
N GLY A 144 -12.59 -31.65 1.56
CA GLY A 144 -12.41 -32.80 2.45
C GLY A 144 -11.61 -32.49 3.72
N ARG A 145 -10.68 -31.52 3.67
CA ARG A 145 -9.95 -31.01 4.83
C ARG A 145 -10.69 -29.92 5.61
N THR A 146 -11.59 -29.18 4.96
CA THR A 146 -12.38 -28.11 5.59
C THR A 146 -13.28 -28.69 6.69
N ARG A 147 -13.48 -27.93 7.77
CA ARG A 147 -14.35 -28.27 8.93
C ARG A 147 -15.29 -27.13 9.31
N ARG A 148 -14.90 -25.88 9.06
CA ARG A 148 -15.70 -24.69 9.35
C ARG A 148 -15.44 -23.63 8.29
N ILE A 149 -16.44 -22.81 7.99
CA ILE A 149 -16.32 -21.68 7.08
C ILE A 149 -16.49 -20.39 7.87
N GLU A 150 -15.54 -19.46 7.75
CA GLU A 150 -15.65 -18.12 8.31
C GLU A 150 -15.95 -17.13 7.19
N CYS A 151 -16.85 -16.17 7.43
CA CYS A 151 -17.16 -15.10 6.47
C CYS A 151 -17.06 -13.74 7.15
N ARG A 152 -16.33 -12.83 6.53
CA ARG A 152 -16.15 -11.44 6.96
C ARG A 152 -16.61 -10.53 5.82
N ARG A 153 -17.82 -9.98 5.98
CA ARG A 153 -18.42 -9.05 5.00
C ARG A 153 -17.56 -7.77 4.88
N THR A 154 -17.66 -7.08 3.76
CA THR A 154 -17.17 -5.71 3.55
C THR A 154 -18.21 -4.86 2.81
N ALA A 155 -18.13 -3.54 2.91
CA ALA A 155 -19.06 -2.65 2.20
C ALA A 155 -18.95 -2.77 0.67
N GLY A 156 -17.77 -3.13 0.14
CA GLY A 156 -17.57 -3.40 -1.28
C GLY A 156 -16.28 -4.15 -1.60
N GLU A 157 -15.94 -4.14 -2.90
CA GLU A 157 -14.91 -4.96 -3.53
C GLU A 157 -13.47 -4.58 -3.15
N LEU A 158 -13.21 -3.29 -2.94
CA LEU A 158 -11.89 -2.79 -2.57
C LEU A 158 -11.62 -3.14 -1.11
N GLY A 159 -12.62 -3.00 -0.24
CA GLY A 159 -12.57 -3.51 1.12
C GLY A 159 -12.32 -5.01 1.18
N ALA A 160 -12.97 -5.78 0.31
CA ALA A 160 -12.76 -7.22 0.21
C ALA A 160 -11.32 -7.56 -0.22
N ALA A 161 -10.76 -6.81 -1.17
CA ALA A 161 -9.37 -6.98 -1.63
C ALA A 161 -8.33 -6.59 -0.57
N LEU A 162 -8.55 -5.49 0.14
CA LEU A 162 -7.67 -5.03 1.23
C LEU A 162 -7.69 -6.00 2.42
N LEU A 163 -8.86 -6.55 2.77
CA LEU A 163 -8.99 -7.58 3.81
C LEU A 163 -8.38 -8.93 3.38
N GLU A 164 -8.58 -9.35 2.12
CA GLU A 164 -7.96 -10.57 1.57
C GLU A 164 -6.43 -10.50 1.67
N ASN A 165 -5.82 -9.39 1.24
CA ASN A 165 -4.37 -9.18 1.32
C ASN A 165 -3.84 -9.30 2.76
N CYS A 166 -4.54 -8.71 3.74
CA CYS A 166 -4.18 -8.85 5.15
C CYS A 166 -4.28 -10.30 5.64
N LEU A 167 -5.40 -10.99 5.37
CA LEU A 167 -5.60 -12.37 5.84
C LEU A 167 -4.63 -13.36 5.19
N LEU A 168 -4.26 -13.15 3.91
CA LEU A 168 -3.22 -13.95 3.25
C LEU A 168 -1.84 -13.75 3.89
N HIS A 169 -1.50 -12.53 4.31
CA HIS A 169 -0.25 -12.24 5.02
C HIS A 169 -0.23 -12.81 6.45
N ASP A 170 -1.33 -12.62 7.19
CA ASP A 170 -1.43 -12.89 8.63
C ASP A 170 -1.66 -14.37 8.93
N LEU A 171 -2.55 -15.03 8.18
CA LEU A 171 -2.89 -16.45 8.39
C LEU A 171 -2.03 -17.42 7.57
N ARG A 172 -1.40 -16.94 6.49
CA ARG A 172 -0.52 -17.72 5.58
C ARG A 172 -1.13 -19.06 5.14
N PRO A 173 -2.39 -19.08 4.66
CA PRO A 173 -3.18 -20.30 4.46
C PRO A 173 -2.52 -21.34 3.57
N SER A 174 -2.67 -22.61 3.95
CA SER A 174 -1.82 -23.71 3.44
C SER A 174 -2.03 -24.09 1.98
N HIS A 175 -3.21 -23.81 1.41
CA HIS A 175 -3.57 -24.10 0.00
C HIS A 175 -3.63 -22.86 -0.90
N ASN A 176 -3.52 -21.64 -0.37
CA ASN A 176 -3.32 -20.48 -1.24
C ASN A 176 -1.92 -20.52 -1.88
N LYS A 177 -1.83 -19.97 -3.08
CA LYS A 177 -0.56 -19.81 -3.81
C LYS A 177 0.38 -18.90 -3.01
N LYS A 178 1.33 -19.51 -2.31
CA LYS A 178 2.30 -18.82 -1.44
C LYS A 178 2.94 -17.63 -2.17
N PRO A 179 2.93 -16.41 -1.59
CA PRO A 179 3.57 -15.27 -2.20
C PRO A 179 5.07 -15.54 -2.37
N ARG A 180 5.62 -15.25 -3.56
CA ARG A 180 7.05 -15.42 -3.82
C ARG A 180 7.84 -14.49 -2.89
N THR A 181 8.74 -15.06 -2.08
CA THR A 181 9.64 -14.32 -1.20
C THR A 181 10.41 -13.28 -2.02
N ARG A 182 10.15 -12.00 -1.76
CA ARG A 182 10.84 -10.87 -2.40
C ARG A 182 12.18 -10.66 -1.69
N ARG A 183 13.26 -10.43 -2.44
CA ARG A 183 14.58 -10.06 -1.89
C ARG A 183 14.73 -8.55 -1.64
N GLY A 184 13.63 -7.81 -1.81
CA GLY A 184 13.56 -6.35 -1.79
C GLY A 184 12.63 -5.85 -2.90
N LEU A 185 12.40 -4.53 -2.92
CA LEU A 185 11.77 -3.82 -4.02
C LEU A 185 12.82 -2.96 -4.75
N PHE A 186 12.64 -2.83 -6.06
CA PHE A 186 13.54 -2.11 -6.95
C PHE A 186 12.75 -1.03 -7.69
N THR A 187 13.42 0.06 -8.04
CA THR A 187 12.85 1.20 -8.76
C THR A 187 13.93 1.86 -9.62
N LEU A 188 13.53 2.60 -10.65
CA LEU A 188 14.47 3.43 -11.40
C LEU A 188 14.62 4.77 -10.67
N ARG A 189 15.86 5.25 -10.57
CA ARG A 189 16.21 6.60 -10.09
C ARG A 189 17.14 7.26 -11.08
N LEU A 190 17.25 8.58 -11.01
CA LEU A 190 18.27 9.32 -11.76
C LEU A 190 19.51 9.56 -10.90
N SER A 191 20.68 9.60 -11.53
CA SER A 191 21.90 10.14 -10.94
C SER A 191 21.90 11.68 -11.01
N PRO A 192 22.81 12.39 -10.31
CA PRO A 192 22.96 13.83 -10.47
C PRO A 192 23.31 14.27 -11.91
N ALA A 193 23.85 13.36 -12.73
CA ALA A 193 24.12 13.58 -14.15
C ALA A 193 22.92 13.23 -15.07
N GLY A 194 21.74 12.96 -14.50
CA GLY A 194 20.51 12.66 -15.24
C GLY A 194 20.38 11.22 -15.76
N GLN A 195 21.41 10.38 -15.58
CA GLN A 195 21.41 8.99 -16.06
C GLN A 195 20.50 8.09 -15.20
N PRO A 196 19.66 7.22 -15.80
CA PRO A 196 18.79 6.31 -15.07
C PRO A 196 19.58 5.08 -14.57
N TRP A 197 19.31 4.66 -13.33
CA TRP A 197 19.89 3.47 -12.72
C TRP A 197 18.87 2.71 -11.88
N VAL A 198 19.09 1.40 -11.70
CA VAL A 198 18.22 0.55 -10.87
C VAL A 198 18.65 0.65 -9.42
N ALA A 199 17.80 1.25 -8.59
CA ALA A 199 17.98 1.32 -7.15
C ALA A 199 17.20 0.20 -6.45
N GLN A 200 17.87 -0.60 -5.62
CA GLN A 200 17.17 -1.30 -4.54
C GLN A 200 16.82 -0.27 -3.47
N VAL A 201 15.58 -0.28 -3.00
CA VAL A 201 15.08 0.70 -2.01
C VAL A 201 14.42 -0.05 -0.86
N ASP A 202 14.85 0.25 0.37
CA ASP A 202 14.16 -0.21 1.58
C ASP A 202 12.72 0.30 1.54
N GLU A 203 11.78 -0.63 1.68
CA GLU A 203 10.35 -0.43 1.48
C GLU A 203 9.81 0.81 2.20
N ARG A 204 10.37 1.17 3.37
CA ARG A 204 9.99 2.35 4.17
C ARG A 204 10.14 3.70 3.45
N HIS A 205 10.90 3.76 2.34
CA HIS A 205 11.14 5.01 1.60
C HIS A 205 10.19 5.22 0.41
N PHE A 206 9.53 4.17 -0.11
CA PHE A 206 8.69 4.27 -1.32
C PHE A 206 7.50 5.24 -1.17
N SER A 207 7.03 5.46 0.05
CA SER A 207 5.91 6.37 0.35
C SER A 207 6.31 7.82 0.60
N ARG A 208 7.62 8.15 0.61
CA ARG A 208 8.14 9.47 1.00
C ARG A 208 9.23 10.02 0.08
N ALA A 209 9.96 9.17 -0.64
CA ALA A 209 11.02 9.62 -1.54
C ALA A 209 10.46 10.07 -2.89
N GLU A 210 10.92 11.23 -3.37
CA GLU A 210 10.61 11.75 -4.70
C GLU A 210 11.51 11.11 -5.77
N ASN A 211 11.11 11.25 -7.05
CA ASN A 211 11.89 10.83 -8.22
C ASN A 211 12.24 9.32 -8.20
N LEU A 212 11.29 8.51 -7.74
CA LEU A 212 11.25 7.07 -7.93
C LEU A 212 10.33 6.73 -9.11
N PHE A 213 10.77 5.84 -9.99
CA PHE A 213 10.08 5.51 -11.24
C PHE A 213 9.90 3.99 -11.38
N GLY A 214 8.65 3.51 -11.28
CA GLY A 214 8.24 2.11 -11.36
C GLY A 214 8.63 1.26 -10.13
N ILE A 215 7.79 0.29 -9.77
CA ILE A 215 8.06 -0.64 -8.64
C ILE A 215 8.20 -2.06 -9.19
N TYR A 216 9.37 -2.66 -8.95
CA TYR A 216 9.77 -3.94 -9.54
C TYR A 216 10.18 -4.94 -8.45
N THR A 217 9.81 -6.21 -8.64
CA THR A 217 10.10 -7.29 -7.68
C THR A 217 11.49 -7.91 -7.84
N SER A 218 12.30 -7.41 -8.79
CA SER A 218 13.70 -7.78 -8.97
C SER A 218 14.43 -6.72 -9.80
N GLU A 219 15.75 -6.62 -9.61
CA GLU A 219 16.64 -5.77 -10.41
C GLU A 219 16.52 -6.04 -11.92
N ARG A 220 16.47 -7.32 -12.30
CA ARG A 220 16.25 -7.74 -13.70
C ARG A 220 14.95 -7.16 -14.26
N ALA A 221 13.85 -7.18 -13.51
CA ALA A 221 12.58 -6.65 -13.99
C ALA A 221 12.63 -5.12 -14.17
N ALA A 222 13.35 -4.40 -13.30
CA ALA A 222 13.58 -2.96 -13.45
C ALA A 222 14.45 -2.65 -14.68
N ARG A 223 15.56 -3.37 -14.90
CA ARG A 223 16.42 -3.18 -16.08
C ARG A 223 15.71 -3.58 -17.38
N GLU A 224 14.88 -4.62 -17.36
CA GLU A 224 14.06 -5.02 -18.52
C GLU A 224 12.96 -3.98 -18.83
N ALA A 225 12.40 -3.32 -17.81
CA ALA A 225 11.49 -2.20 -18.01
C ALA A 225 12.20 -0.96 -18.57
N LEU A 226 13.41 -0.64 -18.09
CA LEU A 226 14.24 0.44 -18.63
C LEU A 226 14.62 0.18 -20.10
N ASN A 227 15.01 -1.06 -20.46
CA ASN A 227 15.23 -1.46 -21.86
C ASN A 227 13.98 -1.17 -22.72
N LYS A 228 12.80 -1.64 -22.28
CA LYS A 228 11.54 -1.47 -23.02
C LYS A 228 11.13 0.00 -23.15
N LEU A 229 11.41 0.84 -22.15
CA LEU A 229 11.21 2.29 -22.20
C LEU A 229 12.18 2.95 -23.20
N VAL A 230 13.46 2.56 -23.19
CA VAL A 230 14.48 3.09 -24.12
C VAL A 230 14.18 2.71 -25.57
N GLU A 231 13.73 1.47 -25.82
CA GLU A 231 13.26 1.02 -27.13
C GLU A 231 12.00 1.78 -27.58
N ARG A 232 10.94 1.79 -26.75
CA ARG A 232 9.65 2.44 -27.04
C ARG A 232 9.81 3.93 -27.37
N HIS A 233 10.64 4.63 -26.62
CA HIS A 233 10.85 6.06 -26.78
C HIS A 233 12.06 6.40 -27.67
N GLY A 234 12.73 5.43 -28.30
CA GLY A 234 13.88 5.69 -29.18
C GLY A 234 14.96 6.54 -28.53
N LEU A 235 15.35 6.17 -27.31
CA LEU A 235 16.41 6.81 -26.52
C LEU A 235 17.76 6.13 -26.80
N CYS A 236 18.86 6.72 -26.32
CA CYS A 236 20.20 6.18 -26.54
C CYS A 236 20.62 5.26 -25.38
N SER A 237 20.73 3.96 -25.67
CA SER A 237 21.17 2.92 -24.72
C SER A 237 22.41 3.32 -23.91
N ILE A 238 23.43 3.86 -24.59
CA ILE A 238 24.71 4.29 -24.01
C ILE A 238 24.51 5.43 -23.01
N VAL A 239 23.81 6.50 -23.40
CA VAL A 239 23.52 7.63 -22.51
C VAL A 239 22.68 7.17 -21.31
N THR A 240 21.77 6.21 -21.50
CA THR A 240 20.99 5.60 -20.41
C THR A 240 21.73 4.53 -19.58
N GLY A 241 23.01 4.24 -19.85
CA GLY A 241 23.80 3.27 -19.07
C GLY A 241 23.37 1.81 -19.24
N LEU A 242 22.57 1.50 -20.27
CA LEU A 242 22.14 0.13 -20.58
C LEU A 242 23.19 -0.67 -21.34
N GLU A 243 23.98 0.05 -22.14
CA GLU A 243 24.99 -0.42 -23.10
C GLU A 243 26.27 0.39 -22.82
N GLN A 244 27.44 -0.25 -22.84
CA GLN A 244 28.71 0.47 -22.64
C GLN A 244 29.23 0.98 -23.99
N ALA A 245 30.05 2.04 -23.96
CA ALA A 245 30.72 2.58 -25.14
C ALA A 245 32.20 2.20 -25.13
N ASP A 246 32.65 1.47 -26.16
CA ASP A 246 34.07 1.13 -26.33
C ASP A 246 34.94 2.32 -26.78
N GLY A 247 34.31 3.46 -27.11
CA GLY A 247 34.98 4.68 -27.54
C GLY A 247 34.04 5.89 -27.67
N ILE A 248 34.61 7.09 -27.67
CA ILE A 248 33.87 8.35 -27.83
C ILE A 248 33.28 8.42 -29.25
N GLY A 249 32.00 8.81 -29.38
CA GLY A 249 31.31 8.92 -30.66
C GLY A 249 30.75 7.61 -31.23
N MET A 250 30.94 6.47 -30.56
CA MET A 250 30.46 5.17 -31.03
C MET A 250 28.93 5.10 -31.07
N ALA A 251 28.39 4.55 -32.16
CA ALA A 251 26.94 4.39 -32.35
C ALA A 251 26.41 3.16 -31.59
N CYS A 252 25.53 3.38 -30.61
CA CYS A 252 24.87 2.28 -29.88
C CYS A 252 24.09 1.33 -30.81
N PHE A 253 23.86 0.10 -30.40
CA PHE A 253 23.12 -0.92 -31.17
C PHE A 253 21.76 -0.37 -31.66
N GLY A 254 21.02 0.29 -30.76
CA GLY A 254 19.75 0.94 -31.08
C GLY A 254 19.86 2.02 -32.18
N ARG A 255 21.03 2.66 -32.34
CA ARG A 255 21.30 3.64 -33.41
C ARG A 255 21.70 2.96 -34.72
N GLN A 256 22.47 1.87 -34.65
CA GLN A 256 22.82 1.05 -35.82
C GLN A 256 21.55 0.54 -36.53
N ILE A 257 20.55 0.10 -35.77
CA ILE A 257 19.23 -0.31 -36.29
C ILE A 257 18.21 0.83 -36.46
N ARG A 258 18.67 2.10 -36.48
CA ARG A 258 17.87 3.33 -36.71
C ARG A 258 16.69 3.57 -35.75
N ARG A 259 16.70 3.00 -34.53
CA ARG A 259 15.67 3.22 -33.49
C ARG A 259 16.03 4.35 -32.50
N CYS A 260 17.33 4.61 -32.28
CA CYS A 260 17.84 5.68 -31.44
C CYS A 260 18.14 6.96 -32.26
N ARG A 261 17.85 8.14 -31.70
CA ARG A 261 18.09 9.45 -32.35
C ARG A 261 19.55 9.92 -32.40
N GLY A 262 20.51 9.16 -31.88
CA GLY A 262 21.95 9.44 -32.06
C GLY A 262 22.59 10.38 -31.03
N ALA A 263 22.16 10.36 -29.77
CA ALA A 263 22.82 11.15 -28.71
C ALA A 263 24.30 10.74 -28.49
N CYS A 264 24.63 9.45 -28.66
CA CYS A 264 26.01 8.96 -28.62
C CYS A 264 26.86 9.38 -29.84
N THR A 265 26.24 9.72 -30.97
CA THR A 265 26.90 10.21 -32.20
C THR A 265 26.85 11.74 -32.34
N GLY A 266 26.33 12.46 -31.34
CA GLY A 266 26.21 13.93 -31.33
C GLY A 266 25.05 14.50 -32.16
N GLU A 267 24.32 13.66 -32.91
CA GLU A 267 23.19 14.07 -33.77
C GLU A 267 21.97 14.54 -32.97
N GLN A 268 21.85 14.11 -31.72
CA GLN A 268 20.91 14.63 -30.75
C GLN A 268 21.71 15.23 -29.59
N SER A 269 21.35 16.45 -29.12
CA SER A 269 22.01 17.01 -27.95
C SER A 269 21.67 16.21 -26.68
N HIS A 270 22.60 16.20 -25.71
CA HIS A 270 22.39 15.53 -24.42
C HIS A 270 21.18 16.10 -23.66
N GLU A 271 20.93 17.40 -23.76
CA GLU A 271 19.75 18.07 -23.19
C GLU A 271 18.44 17.60 -23.84
N GLN A 272 18.39 17.54 -25.18
CA GLN A 272 17.23 17.00 -25.91
C GLN A 272 17.00 15.51 -25.62
N HIS A 273 18.06 14.74 -25.34
CA HIS A 273 17.94 13.37 -24.87
C HIS A 273 17.34 13.33 -23.46
N GLN A 274 17.90 14.13 -22.54
CA GLN A 274 17.46 14.18 -21.15
C GLN A 274 16.00 14.60 -21.01
N HIS A 275 15.54 15.60 -21.77
CA HIS A 275 14.13 16.00 -21.77
C HIS A 275 13.21 14.85 -22.19
N ARG A 276 13.56 14.09 -23.24
CA ARG A 276 12.78 12.93 -23.70
C ARG A 276 12.82 11.77 -22.70
N LEU A 277 13.95 11.56 -22.03
CA LEU A 277 14.07 10.59 -20.94
C LEU A 277 13.17 10.97 -19.75
N MET A 278 13.18 12.24 -19.32
CA MET A 278 12.28 12.75 -18.28
C MET A 278 10.82 12.56 -18.65
N GLN A 279 10.42 12.90 -19.88
CA GLN A 279 9.05 12.69 -20.37
C GLN A 279 8.63 11.22 -20.36
N ALA A 280 9.53 10.30 -20.71
CA ALA A 280 9.24 8.85 -20.67
C ALA A 280 9.21 8.26 -19.25
N LEU A 281 10.03 8.80 -18.34
CA LEU A 281 10.06 8.38 -16.94
C LEU A 281 8.86 8.92 -16.14
N GLU A 282 8.32 10.09 -16.49
CA GLU A 282 7.16 10.68 -15.82
C GLU A 282 5.95 9.73 -15.78
N ASP A 283 5.72 8.96 -16.85
CA ASP A 283 4.68 7.93 -16.88
C ASP A 283 4.90 6.84 -15.81
N LEU A 284 6.15 6.53 -15.46
CA LEU A 284 6.50 5.55 -14.43
C LEU A 284 6.51 6.15 -13.00
N ARG A 285 6.30 7.46 -12.83
CA ARG A 285 6.55 8.14 -11.55
C ARG A 285 5.64 7.61 -10.43
N ILE A 286 6.27 7.15 -9.36
CA ILE A 286 5.58 6.74 -8.13
C ILE A 286 5.15 8.02 -7.40
N LEU A 287 3.90 8.08 -6.97
CA LEU A 287 3.42 9.20 -6.17
C LEU A 287 3.87 9.01 -4.70
N PRO A 288 4.63 9.96 -4.10
CA PRO A 288 4.79 9.98 -2.65
C PRO A 288 3.42 10.21 -1.99
N TRP A 289 3.29 9.80 -0.72
CA TRP A 289 2.05 9.98 0.04
C TRP A 289 1.72 11.48 0.17
N PRO A 290 0.62 11.98 -0.42
CA PRO A 290 0.39 13.42 -0.56
C PRO A 290 -0.32 14.06 0.65
N TYR A 291 -0.49 13.30 1.73
CA TYR A 291 -1.24 13.70 2.93
C TYR A 291 -0.33 13.74 4.16
N ALA A 292 -0.63 14.64 5.10
CA ALA A 292 0.14 14.82 6.34
C ALA A 292 -0.07 13.69 7.38
N GLY A 293 -0.92 12.70 7.08
CA GLY A 293 -1.25 11.59 7.98
C GLY A 293 -2.29 10.64 7.35
N PRO A 294 -2.99 9.82 8.18
CA PRO A 294 -3.92 8.81 7.70
C PRO A 294 -5.18 9.39 7.05
N MET A 295 -5.61 8.74 5.97
CA MET A 295 -6.85 9.03 5.25
C MET A 295 -7.80 7.83 5.34
N GLY A 296 -9.09 8.12 5.51
CA GLY A 296 -10.17 7.14 5.41
C GLY A 296 -10.75 7.14 4.00
N LEU A 297 -10.56 6.04 3.29
CA LEU A 297 -11.22 5.76 2.02
C LEU A 297 -12.61 5.22 2.32
N VAL A 298 -13.64 5.96 1.90
CA VAL A 298 -15.04 5.61 2.15
C VAL A 298 -15.52 4.65 1.05
N GLU A 299 -16.02 3.49 1.48
CA GLU A 299 -16.68 2.51 0.62
C GLU A 299 -18.13 2.33 1.11
N GLN A 300 -19.06 2.22 0.17
CA GLN A 300 -20.50 2.11 0.44
C GLN A 300 -21.13 1.05 -0.46
N GLY A 301 -21.94 0.16 0.13
CA GLY A 301 -22.67 -0.89 -0.59
C GLY A 301 -23.66 -1.61 0.34
N ASP A 302 -24.76 -2.15 -0.20
CA ASP A 302 -25.85 -2.80 0.55
C ASP A 302 -26.39 -1.99 1.75
N GLY A 303 -26.38 -0.65 1.66
CA GLY A 303 -26.78 0.26 2.73
C GLY A 303 -25.76 0.40 3.89
N TRP A 304 -24.59 -0.24 3.78
CA TRP A 304 -23.50 -0.18 4.75
C TRP A 304 -22.36 0.72 4.25
N GLN A 305 -21.80 1.53 5.16
CA GLN A 305 -20.62 2.35 4.94
C GLN A 305 -19.45 1.83 5.79
N GLN A 306 -18.27 1.72 5.18
CA GLN A 306 -17.01 1.32 5.79
C GLN A 306 -15.91 2.33 5.43
N LEU A 307 -15.03 2.65 6.38
CA LEU A 307 -13.88 3.53 6.16
C LEU A 307 -12.59 2.70 6.23
N HIS A 308 -11.93 2.54 5.08
CA HIS A 308 -10.66 1.84 4.96
C HIS A 308 -9.52 2.82 5.25
N VAL A 309 -8.80 2.62 6.36
CA VAL A 309 -7.76 3.55 6.79
C VAL A 309 -6.44 3.23 6.11
N ILE A 310 -5.89 4.21 5.41
CA ILE A 310 -4.65 4.12 4.64
C ILE A 310 -3.71 5.24 5.11
N ASP A 311 -2.46 4.89 5.38
CA ASP A 311 -1.38 5.86 5.64
C ASP A 311 -0.10 5.42 4.94
N HIS A 312 0.62 6.36 4.33
CA HIS A 312 1.84 6.07 3.57
C HIS A 312 1.69 4.91 2.57
N TRP A 313 0.54 4.85 1.87
CA TRP A 313 0.09 3.77 0.97
C TRP A 313 -0.07 2.38 1.60
N ARG A 314 0.00 2.24 2.93
CA ARG A 314 -0.28 1.01 3.67
C ARG A 314 -1.71 1.03 4.19
N TYR A 315 -2.48 -0.03 3.95
CA TYR A 315 -3.77 -0.23 4.60
C TYR A 315 -3.58 -0.70 6.05
N LEU A 316 -4.13 0.06 7.01
CA LEU A 316 -3.99 -0.13 8.45
C LEU A 316 -5.15 -0.94 9.08
N GLY A 317 -6.30 -0.96 8.42
CA GLY A 317 -7.54 -1.55 8.94
C GLY A 317 -8.78 -0.78 8.51
N SER A 318 -9.93 -1.17 9.03
CA SER A 318 -11.23 -0.57 8.71
C SER A 318 -12.00 -0.14 9.95
N LEU A 319 -12.78 0.93 9.78
CA LEU A 319 -13.74 1.45 10.74
C LEU A 319 -15.15 1.42 10.16
N ASP A 320 -16.17 1.42 11.02
CA ASP A 320 -17.55 1.72 10.61
C ASP A 320 -17.81 3.23 10.52
N ARG A 321 -19.06 3.61 10.21
CA ARG A 321 -19.52 5.00 10.16
C ARG A 321 -19.31 5.78 11.47
N ASP A 322 -19.33 5.08 12.61
CA ASP A 322 -19.15 5.63 13.95
C ASP A 322 -17.67 5.62 14.38
N HIS A 323 -16.74 5.35 13.45
CA HIS A 323 -15.30 5.21 13.65
C HIS A 323 -14.88 4.05 14.58
N ARG A 324 -15.78 3.08 14.83
CA ARG A 324 -15.48 1.87 15.62
C ARG A 324 -14.68 0.88 14.78
N GLN A 325 -13.71 0.20 15.37
CA GLN A 325 -12.77 -0.63 14.63
C GLN A 325 -13.39 -1.99 14.21
N LEU A 326 -13.61 -2.17 12.91
CA LEU A 326 -14.09 -3.41 12.30
C LEU A 326 -12.96 -4.39 11.95
N ILE A 327 -11.83 -3.85 11.50
CA ILE A 327 -10.64 -4.61 11.09
C ILE A 327 -9.43 -3.89 11.65
N ARG A 328 -8.60 -4.59 12.43
CA ARG A 328 -7.29 -4.12 12.89
C ARG A 328 -6.21 -4.95 12.23
N ARG A 329 -5.25 -4.32 11.53
CA ARG A 329 -4.03 -5.01 11.06
C ARG A 329 -3.01 -5.10 12.22
N PRO A 330 -2.35 -6.24 12.46
CA PRO A 330 -1.31 -6.34 13.49
C PRO A 330 -0.10 -5.44 13.18
N ALA A 331 0.51 -4.86 14.22
CA ALA A 331 1.72 -4.03 14.06
C ALA A 331 2.90 -4.82 13.45
N ALA A 332 3.01 -6.11 13.75
CA ALA A 332 3.98 -7.01 13.12
C ALA A 332 3.81 -7.10 11.58
N SER A 333 2.59 -6.91 11.09
CA SER A 333 2.18 -6.94 9.68
C SER A 333 2.15 -5.55 9.03
N LEU A 334 2.66 -4.53 9.72
CA LEU A 334 2.74 -3.12 9.30
C LEU A 334 4.19 -2.65 9.10
N LYS A 335 5.07 -3.56 8.66
CA LYS A 335 6.46 -3.24 8.25
C LYS A 335 6.51 -2.84 6.77
N GLY A 336 7.38 -1.90 6.42
CA GLY A 336 7.66 -1.53 5.03
C GLY A 336 6.50 -0.82 4.31
N PHE A 337 6.44 -1.05 3.00
CA PHE A 337 5.47 -0.48 2.05
C PHE A 337 4.72 -1.64 1.40
N ASP A 338 3.39 -1.63 1.53
CA ASP A 338 2.55 -2.72 1.03
C ASP A 338 2.25 -2.50 -0.46
N LEU A 339 3.09 -3.09 -1.33
CA LEU A 339 2.93 -2.99 -2.78
C LEU A 339 1.56 -3.53 -3.27
N GLU A 340 0.93 -4.47 -2.55
CA GLU A 340 -0.37 -4.98 -2.98
C GLU A 340 -1.50 -4.02 -2.56
N SER A 341 -1.46 -3.43 -1.36
CA SER A 341 -2.33 -2.29 -1.01
C SER A 341 -2.12 -1.09 -1.94
N TYR A 342 -0.88 -0.75 -2.30
CA TYR A 342 -0.60 0.33 -3.25
C TYR A 342 -1.28 0.08 -4.60
N LYS A 343 -1.12 -1.11 -5.20
CA LYS A 343 -1.79 -1.47 -6.47
C LYS A 343 -3.32 -1.34 -6.39
N LEU A 344 -3.92 -1.85 -5.31
CA LEU A 344 -5.37 -1.83 -5.11
C LEU A 344 -5.94 -0.40 -5.00
N VAL A 345 -5.14 0.55 -4.50
CA VAL A 345 -5.59 1.92 -4.22
C VAL A 345 -5.17 2.91 -5.31
N ILE A 346 -3.99 2.75 -5.92
CA ILE A 346 -3.39 3.78 -6.79
C ILE A 346 -4.20 4.03 -8.08
N GLN A 347 -4.72 2.98 -8.72
CA GLN A 347 -5.50 3.14 -9.95
C GLN A 347 -6.83 3.90 -9.72
N PRO A 348 -7.72 3.49 -8.79
CA PRO A 348 -8.94 4.25 -8.51
C PRO A 348 -8.65 5.63 -7.86
N TYR A 349 -7.52 5.79 -7.15
CA TYR A 349 -7.05 7.09 -6.67
C TYR A 349 -6.75 8.05 -7.83
N LEU A 350 -5.96 7.61 -8.82
CA LEU A 350 -5.64 8.38 -10.02
C LEU A 350 -6.91 8.77 -10.78
N LEU A 351 -7.82 7.81 -10.97
CA LEU A 351 -9.13 8.02 -11.61
C LEU A 351 -10.07 8.98 -10.85
N GLY A 352 -9.75 9.37 -9.61
CA GLY A 352 -10.63 10.18 -8.77
C GLY A 352 -11.90 9.45 -8.31
N GLN A 353 -11.90 8.11 -8.35
CA GLN A 353 -13.03 7.26 -7.97
C GLN A 353 -13.15 7.03 -6.47
N LEU A 354 -12.16 7.47 -5.68
CA LEU A 354 -12.13 7.28 -4.23
C LEU A 354 -12.64 8.52 -3.48
N GLU A 355 -13.69 8.34 -2.67
CA GLU A 355 -14.03 9.32 -1.65
C GLU A 355 -13.02 9.20 -0.48
N LEU A 356 -12.21 10.24 -0.28
CA LEU A 356 -11.21 10.30 0.79
C LEU A 356 -11.59 11.34 1.84
N ARG A 357 -11.63 10.92 3.11
CA ARG A 357 -11.84 11.80 4.28
C ARG A 357 -10.58 11.82 5.16
N PRO A 358 -10.11 12.98 5.65
CA PRO A 358 -9.04 13.02 6.64
C PRO A 358 -9.51 12.41 7.96
N LEU A 359 -8.62 11.70 8.66
CA LEU A 359 -8.92 11.06 9.95
C LEU A 359 -8.13 11.72 11.10
N PRO A 360 -8.54 12.93 11.55
CA PRO A 360 -7.85 13.62 12.63
C PRO A 360 -7.93 12.85 13.96
N GLY A 361 -6.80 12.69 14.62
CA GLY A 361 -6.72 12.19 16.00
C GLY A 361 -6.90 10.68 16.21
N LEU A 362 -6.93 9.86 15.16
CA LEU A 362 -7.08 8.40 15.31
C LEU A 362 -5.80 7.74 15.86
N PRO A 363 -5.83 7.10 17.05
CA PRO A 363 -4.64 6.52 17.69
C PRO A 363 -4.29 5.13 17.10
N LEU A 364 -4.05 5.07 15.79
CA LEU A 364 -3.60 3.87 15.10
C LEU A 364 -2.09 3.65 15.33
N ALA A 365 -1.77 3.29 16.58
CA ALA A 365 -0.50 2.75 17.08
C ALA A 365 0.76 3.14 16.29
N GLN A 366 1.38 4.25 16.69
CA GLN A 366 2.78 4.52 16.33
C GLN A 366 3.70 3.51 17.03
N SER A 367 4.35 2.65 16.25
CA SER A 367 5.41 1.71 16.69
C SER A 367 6.24 1.22 15.51
#